data_AF-A0A2U1LTV3-F1
#
_entry.id   AF-A0A2U1LTV3-F1
#
_cell.length_a   1.000
_cell.length_b   1.000
_cell.length_c   1.000
_cell.angle_alpha   90.00
_cell.angle_beta   90.00
_cell.angle_gamma   90.00
#
_symmetry.space_group_name_H-M   'P 1'
#
loop_
_entity.id
_entity.type
_entity.pdbx_description
1 polymer ?
#
loop_
_entity_poly.entity_id
_entity_poly.type
_entity_poly.pdbx_seq_one_letter_code
_entity_poly.pdbx_strand_id
1 'polypeptide(L)'
;MARVIEKFFITSMLMWAVPIAILYAFNNNLFPGSGDMSPYSVTLLSGFLAVVSVNIVIAFYIYLAMKEPSEKHEPDPKFVSEAEASVKHLVVPSPTQEPSSSSHNKEE
;
A
#
# COMPACT_ATOMS: atom_id res chain seq x y z
N MET A 1 -6.78 -8.32 0.28
CA MET A 1 -8.04 -7.69 0.80
C MET A 1 -8.08 -7.66 2.33
N ALA A 2 -8.00 -8.78 3.04
CA ALA A 2 -8.14 -8.81 4.51
C ALA A 2 -7.17 -7.87 5.27
N ARG A 3 -5.88 -7.84 4.87
CA ARG A 3 -4.87 -6.95 5.48
C ARG A 3 -5.14 -5.45 5.25
N VAL A 4 -5.70 -5.08 4.10
CA VAL A 4 -6.08 -3.69 3.78
C VAL A 4 -7.29 -3.27 4.60
N ILE A 5 -8.29 -4.15 4.71
CA ILE A 5 -9.49 -3.94 5.53
C ILE A 5 -9.13 -3.77 7.01
N GLU A 6 -8.21 -4.59 7.52
CA GLU A 6 -7.71 -4.50 8.90
C GLU A 6 -7.04 -3.14 9.18
N LYS A 7 -6.12 -2.72 8.32
CA LYS A 7 -5.45 -1.40 8.43
C LYS A 7 -6.43 -0.24 8.37
N PHE A 8 -7.40 -0.32 7.46
CA PHE A 8 -8.46 0.67 7.35
C PHE A 8 -9.32 0.73 8.61
N PHE A 9 -9.71 -0.43 9.15
CA PHE A 9 -10.55 -0.50 10.35
C PHE A 9 -9.84 0.05 11.59
N ILE A 10 -8.58 -0.34 11.81
CA ILE A 10 -7.75 0.15 12.93
C ILE A 10 -7.54 1.66 12.81
N THR A 11 -7.22 2.14 11.61
CA THR A 11 -7.00 3.58 11.38
C THR A 11 -8.29 4.36 11.57
N SER A 12 -9.41 3.87 11.02
CA SER A 12 -10.73 4.47 11.20
C SER A 12 -11.05 4.58 12.68
N MET A 13 -10.81 3.51 13.46
CA MET A 13 -11.04 3.52 14.90
C MET A 13 -10.14 4.53 15.63
N LEU A 14 -8.86 4.61 15.29
CA LEU A 14 -7.92 5.58 15.89
C LEU A 14 -8.28 7.02 15.53
N MET A 15 -8.78 7.27 14.32
CA MET A 15 -9.10 8.62 13.83
C MET A 15 -10.17 9.32 14.67
N TRP A 16 -11.15 8.59 15.21
CA TRP A 16 -12.14 9.15 16.12
C TRP A 16 -11.78 8.93 17.60
N ALA A 17 -11.18 7.80 17.95
CA ALA A 17 -10.85 7.49 19.35
C ALA A 17 -9.77 8.41 19.92
N VAL A 18 -8.74 8.76 19.15
CA VAL A 18 -7.63 9.59 19.64
C VAL A 18 -8.07 11.01 19.96
N PRO A 19 -8.80 11.74 19.09
CA PRO A 19 -9.33 13.07 19.43
C PRO A 19 -10.27 13.06 20.64
N ILE A 20 -11.15 12.05 20.73
CA ILE A 20 -12.07 11.92 21.87
C ILE A 20 -11.31 11.64 23.16
N ALA A 21 -10.30 10.78 23.12
CA ALA A 21 -9.46 10.48 24.27
C ALA A 21 -8.70 11.73 24.75
N ILE A 22 -8.19 12.56 23.83
CA ILE A 22 -7.55 13.84 24.17
C ILE A 22 -8.54 14.76 24.88
N LEU A 23 -9.73 14.96 24.32
CA LEU A 23 -10.76 15.80 24.95
C LEU A 23 -11.16 15.27 26.32
N TYR A 24 -11.34 13.95 26.45
CA TYR A 24 -11.67 13.31 27.71
C TYR A 24 -10.56 13.48 28.76
N ALA A 25 -9.29 13.37 28.35
CA ALA A 25 -8.16 13.52 29.25
C ALA A 25 -8.03 14.94 29.80
N PHE A 26 -8.25 15.96 28.96
CA PHE A 26 -8.30 17.35 29.42
C PHE A 26 -9.53 17.62 30.29
N ASN A 27 -10.70 17.07 29.95
CA ASN A 27 -11.92 17.25 30.74
C ASN A 27 -11.83 16.64 32.14
N ASN A 28 -11.06 15.56 32.31
CA ASN A 28 -10.86 14.90 33.61
C ASN A 28 -9.57 15.33 34.33
N ASN A 29 -8.88 16.39 33.86
CA ASN A 29 -7.60 16.86 34.41
C ASN A 29 -6.55 15.74 34.57
N LEU A 30 -6.51 14.79 33.63
CA LEU A 30 -5.55 13.68 33.65
C LEU A 30 -4.11 14.14 33.34
N PHE A 31 -3.95 15.34 32.78
CA PHE A 31 -2.65 15.93 32.56
C PHE A 31 -2.22 16.75 33.79
N PRO A 32 -1.13 16.36 34.47
CA PRO A 32 -0.61 17.14 35.59
C PRO A 32 -0.27 18.57 35.11
N GLY A 33 -0.84 19.58 35.77
CA GLY A 33 -0.69 21.00 35.40
C GLY A 33 -1.77 21.56 34.46
N SER A 34 -2.71 20.76 33.95
CA SER A 34 -3.86 21.30 33.18
C SER A 34 -4.93 21.94 34.09
N GLY A 35 -5.00 21.51 35.36
CA GLY A 35 -5.96 22.03 36.34
C GLY A 35 -5.69 23.47 36.79
N ASP A 36 -4.44 23.93 36.66
CA ASP A 36 -4.03 25.29 37.03
C ASP A 36 -4.19 26.30 35.87
N MET A 37 -4.53 25.80 34.66
CA MET A 37 -4.74 26.65 33.49
C MET A 37 -6.16 27.21 33.45
N SER A 38 -6.31 28.41 32.86
CA SER A 38 -7.64 28.97 32.64
C SER A 38 -8.46 28.05 31.70
N PRO A 39 -9.79 27.92 31.91
CA PRO A 39 -10.63 27.05 31.10
C PRO A 39 -10.54 27.33 29.58
N TYR A 40 -10.31 28.60 29.24
CA TYR A 40 -10.09 29.04 27.86
C TYR A 40 -8.80 28.45 27.25
N SER A 41 -7.70 28.48 28.01
CA SER A 41 -6.41 27.93 27.56
C SER A 41 -6.46 26.42 27.39
N VAL A 42 -7.15 25.71 28.29
CA VAL A 42 -7.38 24.26 28.20
C VAL A 42 -8.17 23.90 26.94
N THR A 43 -9.21 24.68 26.63
CA THR A 43 -10.03 24.46 25.43
C THR A 43 -9.23 24.69 24.15
N LEU A 44 -8.46 25.76 24.08
CA LEU A 44 -7.59 26.04 22.93
C LEU A 44 -6.51 24.97 22.76
N LEU A 45 -5.84 24.58 23.84
CA LEU A 45 -4.76 23.60 23.81
C LEU A 45 -5.28 22.22 23.43
N SER A 46 -6.39 21.77 24.03
CA SER A 46 -6.99 20.48 23.74
C SER A 46 -7.54 20.41 22.31
N GLY A 47 -8.16 21.47 21.82
CA GLY A 47 -8.60 21.58 20.43
C GLY A 47 -7.42 21.53 19.45
N PHE A 48 -6.36 22.28 19.73
CA PHE A 48 -5.13 22.24 18.93
C PHE A 48 -4.49 20.84 18.91
N LEU A 49 -4.36 20.20 20.07
CA LEU A 49 -3.84 18.83 20.18
C LEU A 49 -4.73 17.82 19.45
N ALA A 50 -6.05 17.96 19.52
CA ALA A 50 -6.98 17.10 18.79
C ALA A 50 -6.75 17.21 17.27
N VAL A 51 -6.62 18.43 16.73
CA VAL A 51 -6.34 18.64 15.30
C VAL A 51 -4.97 18.05 14.91
N VAL A 52 -3.93 18.29 15.69
CA VAL A 52 -2.60 17.70 15.46
C VAL A 52 -2.66 16.17 15.48
N SER A 53 -3.43 15.58 16.40
CA SER A 53 -3.56 14.13 16.52
C SER A 53 -4.15 13.48 15.28
N VAL A 54 -5.18 14.10 14.69
CA VAL A 54 -5.79 13.61 13.44
C VAL A 54 -4.78 13.64 12.31
N ASN A 55 -3.97 14.70 12.21
CA ASN A 55 -2.94 14.81 11.18
C ASN A 55 -1.86 13.73 11.32
N ILE A 56 -1.46 13.39 12.55
CA ILE A 56 -0.52 12.30 12.82
C ILE A 56 -1.13 10.94 12.42
N VAL A 57 -2.38 10.67 12.78
CA VAL A 57 -3.07 9.41 12.43
C VAL A 57 -3.17 9.27 10.91
N ILE A 58 -3.49 10.34 10.18
CA ILE A 58 -3.53 10.36 8.71
C ILE A 58 -2.14 10.10 8.13
N ALA A 59 -1.10 10.77 8.62
CA ALA A 59 0.27 10.55 8.15
C ALA A 59 0.73 9.10 8.37
N PHE A 60 0.39 8.52 9.53
CA PHE A 60 0.69 7.12 9.84
C PHE A 60 -0.06 6.16 8.91
N TYR A 61 -1.32 6.44 8.59
CA TYR A 61 -2.09 5.66 7.63
C TYR A 61 -1.46 5.68 6.24
N ILE A 62 -1.11 6.88 5.75
CA ILE A 62 -0.45 7.04 4.45
C ILE A 62 0.87 6.27 4.43
N TYR A 63 1.67 6.36 5.50
CA TYR A 63 2.89 5.58 5.62
C TYR A 63 2.63 4.08 5.59
N LEU A 64 1.63 3.57 6.33
CA LEU A 64 1.25 2.16 6.31
C LEU A 64 0.71 1.68 4.96
N ALA A 65 0.08 2.58 4.20
CA ALA A 65 -0.40 2.33 2.83
C ALA A 65 0.78 2.30 1.84
N MET A 66 1.74 3.23 1.95
CA MET A 66 2.94 3.25 1.12
C MET A 66 3.88 2.07 1.41
N LYS A 67 3.84 1.53 2.62
CA LYS A 67 4.68 0.40 3.04
C LYS A 67 4.10 -0.96 2.66
N GLU A 68 2.97 -1.03 1.95
CA GLU A 68 2.61 -2.25 1.22
C GLU A 68 3.48 -2.35 -0.03
N PRO A 69 4.47 -3.28 -0.07
CA PRO A 69 5.20 -3.49 -1.29
C PRO A 69 4.28 -4.22 -2.24
N SER A 70 4.03 -3.60 -3.40
CA SER A 70 3.89 -4.24 -4.70
C SER A 70 4.14 -5.75 -4.60
N GLU A 71 3.07 -6.52 -4.44
CA GLU A 71 3.09 -7.95 -4.71
C GLU A 71 3.42 -7.99 -6.20
N LYS A 72 4.72 -7.99 -6.53
CA LYS A 72 5.17 -8.23 -7.88
C LYS A 72 4.63 -9.61 -8.18
N HIS A 73 3.60 -9.64 -8.99
CA HIS A 73 3.14 -10.86 -9.61
C HIS A 73 4.37 -11.43 -10.32
N GLU A 74 5.03 -12.41 -9.69
CA GLU A 74 6.10 -13.12 -10.35
C GLU A 74 5.46 -13.71 -11.61
N PRO A 75 6.00 -13.42 -12.80
CA PRO A 75 5.49 -14.02 -14.02
C PRO A 75 5.53 -15.54 -13.83
N ASP A 76 4.42 -16.21 -14.14
CA ASP A 76 4.28 -17.64 -13.87
C ASP A 76 5.53 -18.38 -14.41
N PRO A 77 6.22 -19.16 -13.57
CA PRO A 77 7.52 -19.77 -13.88
C PRO A 77 7.48 -20.59 -15.17
N LYS A 78 6.30 -21.07 -15.58
CA LYS A 78 6.08 -21.72 -16.86
C LYS A 78 6.34 -20.78 -18.04
N PHE A 79 5.81 -19.55 -18.01
CA PHE A 79 6.04 -18.53 -19.04
C PHE A 79 7.50 -18.08 -19.10
N VAL A 80 8.19 -18.00 -17.97
CA VAL A 80 9.63 -17.64 -17.93
C VAL A 80 10.46 -18.73 -18.62
N SER A 81 10.18 -20.00 -18.30
CA SER A 81 10.89 -21.13 -18.91
C SER A 81 10.62 -21.27 -20.42
N GLU A 82 9.39 -21.00 -20.84
CA GLU A 82 8.97 -21.09 -22.24
C GLU A 82 9.52 -19.93 -23.07
N ALA A 83 9.57 -18.72 -22.50
CA ALA A 83 10.22 -17.57 -23.11
C ALA A 83 11.74 -17.76 -23.23
N GLU A 84 12.40 -18.29 -22.19
CA GLU A 84 13.83 -18.62 -22.26
C GLU A 84 14.13 -19.70 -23.29
N ALA A 85 13.28 -20.71 -23.42
CA ALA A 85 13.41 -21.76 -24.44
C ALA A 85 13.23 -21.18 -25.87
N SER A 86 12.26 -20.29 -26.06
CA SER A 86 12.02 -19.60 -27.33
C SER A 86 13.20 -18.73 -27.76
N VAL A 87 13.78 -17.97 -26.83
CA VAL A 87 14.98 -17.15 -27.10
C VAL A 87 16.20 -18.03 -27.42
N LYS A 88 16.39 -19.14 -26.70
CA LYS A 88 17.49 -20.09 -27.00
C LYS A 88 17.33 -20.74 -28.37
N HIS A 89 16.10 -21.01 -28.82
CA HIS A 89 15.83 -21.51 -30.16
C HIS A 89 16.13 -20.47 -31.25
N LEU A 90 15.99 -19.17 -30.96
CA LEU A 90 16.32 -18.08 -31.89
C LEU A 90 17.82 -17.72 -31.91
N VAL A 91 18.56 -17.99 -30.82
CA VAL A 91 19.98 -17.62 -30.68
C VAL A 91 20.94 -18.71 -31.16
N VAL A 92 20.49 -19.96 -31.37
CA VAL A 92 21.30 -20.96 -32.06
C VAL A 92 21.19 -20.71 -33.57
N PRO A 93 22.23 -20.20 -34.25
CA PRO A 93 22.27 -20.22 -35.70
C PRO A 93 22.62 -21.65 -36.08
N SER A 94 21.63 -22.48 -36.43
CA SER A 94 21.93 -23.74 -37.09
C SER A 94 22.60 -23.43 -38.43
N PRO A 95 23.84 -23.91 -38.67
CA PRO A 95 24.45 -23.83 -39.99
C PRO A 95 23.79 -24.91 -40.85
N THR A 96 23.17 -24.47 -41.95
CA THR A 96 22.99 -25.21 -43.20
C THR A 96 22.29 -26.57 -43.16
N GLN A 97 21.06 -26.62 -43.67
CA GLN A 97 20.68 -27.61 -44.69
C GLN A 97 19.56 -27.07 -45.59
N GLU A 98 19.86 -26.99 -46.89
CA GLU A 98 18.98 -26.57 -47.99
C GLU A 98 18.03 -27.73 -48.45
N PRO A 99 17.39 -27.68 -49.63
CA PRO A 99 15.99 -27.33 -49.84
C PRO A 99 15.14 -28.55 -50.27
N SER A 100 13.85 -28.59 -49.96
CA SER A 100 12.95 -29.58 -50.58
C SER A 100 11.62 -28.97 -50.97
N SER A 101 11.50 -28.78 -52.27
CA SER A 101 10.29 -28.53 -53.06
C SER A 101 9.11 -29.42 -52.67
N SER A 102 7.93 -28.81 -52.50
CA SER A 102 6.65 -29.48 -52.72
C SER A 102 5.57 -28.43 -52.97
N SER A 103 5.38 -28.17 -54.26
CA SER A 103 4.22 -27.54 -54.88
C SER A 103 2.89 -27.88 -54.21
N HIS A 104 2.07 -26.86 -53.92
CA HIS A 104 0.63 -27.04 -53.89
C HIS A 104 -0.06 -25.89 -54.63
N ASN A 105 -0.93 -26.31 -55.54
CA ASN A 105 -1.48 -25.56 -56.65
C ASN A 105 -2.46 -24.46 -56.23
N LYS A 106 -2.57 -23.50 -57.14
CA LYS A 106 -3.56 -22.45 -57.23
C LYS A 106 -4.75 -22.99 -58.03
N GLU A 107 -5.95 -23.01 -57.45
CA GLU A 107 -7.27 -23.15 -58.09
C GLU A 107 -8.23 -22.42 -57.15
N GLU A 108 -8.62 -21.18 -57.50
CA GLU A 108 -9.87 -20.80 -58.21
C GLU A 108 -11.11 -20.96 -57.33
#